data_AF-A0A2E8UCM9-F1
#
_entry.id   AF-A0A2E8UCM9-F1
#
_cell.length_a   1.000
_cell.length_b   1.000
_cell.length_c   1.000
_cell.angle_alpha   90.00
_cell.angle_beta   90.00
_cell.angle_gamma   90.00
#
_symmetry.space_group_name_H-M   'P 1'
#
loop_
_entity.id
_entity.type
_entity.pdbx_description
1 polymer ?
#
loop_
_entity_poly.entity_id
_entity_poly.type
_entity_poly.pdbx_seq_one_letter_code
_entity_poly.pdbx_strand_id
1 'polypeptide(L)' 'MSNPFTLYWKKNWTFQIVHMEGGIHIEAKGLGVSIRAPFEPNDNPMIAADSLILKEEKNRQSLYNSWKLKISNQKLNM' A
#
# COMPACT_ATOMS: atom_id res chain seq x y z
N MET A 1 -10.12 -3.25 -24.38
CA MET A 1 -8.75 -2.72 -24.15
C MET A 1 -8.34 -3.09 -22.73
N SER A 2 -7.38 -3.99 -22.57
CA SER A 2 -6.90 -4.47 -21.27
C SER A 2 -5.75 -3.61 -20.76
N ASN A 3 -5.74 -3.28 -19.46
CA ASN A 3 -4.69 -2.50 -18.81
C ASN A 3 -3.33 -3.24 -18.89
N PRO A 4 -2.29 -2.66 -19.53
CA PRO A 4 -0.99 -3.31 -19.77
C PRO A 4 -0.09 -3.44 -18.53
N PHE A 5 -0.51 -2.97 -17.35
CA PHE A 5 0.28 -3.12 -16.11
C PHE A 5 -0.04 -4.38 -15.30
N THR A 6 -0.89 -5.25 -15.83
CA THR A 6 -1.19 -6.55 -15.25
C THR A 6 -0.05 -7.52 -15.55
N LEU A 7 0.84 -7.82 -14.58
CA LEU A 7 1.24 -9.22 -14.24
C LEU A 7 2.32 -9.39 -13.15
N TYR A 8 3.07 -8.36 -12.72
CA TYR A 8 4.23 -8.59 -11.82
C TYR A 8 4.15 -8.02 -10.39
N TRP A 9 3.11 -7.28 -10.02
CA TRP A 9 3.04 -6.55 -8.74
C TRP A 9 2.32 -7.29 -7.60
N LYS A 10 1.68 -8.44 -7.88
CA LYS A 10 0.75 -9.14 -6.95
C LYS A 10 1.31 -10.34 -6.19
N LYS A 11 2.52 -10.85 -6.47
CA LYS A 11 2.94 -12.16 -5.92
C LYS A 11 2.90 -12.26 -4.39
N ASN A 12 3.12 -11.15 -3.70
CA ASN A 12 3.20 -11.12 -2.24
C ASN A 12 2.03 -10.38 -1.57
N TRP A 13 0.98 -10.02 -2.32
CA TRP A 13 -0.16 -9.28 -1.81
C TRP A 13 -1.47 -10.03 -2.08
N THR A 14 -2.27 -10.20 -1.03
CA THR A 14 -3.64 -10.71 -1.10
C THR A 14 -4.62 -9.59 -0.80
N PHE A 15 -5.74 -9.57 -1.50
CA PHE A 15 -6.77 -8.54 -1.37
C PHE A 15 -8.10 -9.17 -1.00
N GLN A 16 -8.83 -8.51 -0.11
CA GLN A 16 -10.19 -8.91 0.24
C GLN A 16 -11.06 -7.71 0.59
N ILE A 17 -12.34 -7.81 0.31
CA ILE A 17 -13.34 -6.88 0.83
C ILE A 17 -13.78 -7.41 2.19
N VAL A 18 -13.69 -6.58 3.22
CA VAL A 18 -14.05 -6.94 4.59
C VAL A 18 -15.15 -6.02 5.10
N HIS A 19 -16.08 -6.61 5.84
CA HIS A 19 -17.08 -5.85 6.57
C HIS A 19 -16.59 -5.67 8.01
N MET A 20 -16.50 -4.43 8.46
CA MET A 20 -16.09 -4.09 9.83
C MET A 20 -17.13 -3.14 10.44
N GLU A 21 -17.10 -2.98 11.77
CA GLU A 21 -17.90 -1.93 12.42
C GLU A 21 -17.53 -0.57 11.81
N GLY A 22 -18.50 0.10 11.19
CA GLY A 22 -18.30 1.36 10.47
C GLY A 22 -18.23 1.27 8.94
N GLY A 23 -18.37 0.08 8.35
CA GLY A 23 -18.65 -0.06 6.91
C GLY A 23 -17.77 -1.07 6.16
N ILE A 24 -17.87 -1.01 4.83
CA ILE A 24 -17.13 -1.87 3.91
C ILE A 24 -15.74 -1.30 3.67
N HIS A 25 -14.74 -2.17 3.69
CA HIS A 25 -13.35 -1.80 3.46
C HIS A 25 -12.69 -2.76 2.50
N ILE A 26 -11.72 -2.25 1.75
CA ILE A 26 -10.76 -3.08 1.04
C ILE A 26 -9.53 -3.26 1.92
N GLU A 27 -9.10 -4.50 2.09
CA GLU A 27 -7.90 -4.88 2.82
C GLU A 27 -6.87 -5.45 1.84
N ALA A 28 -5.62 -5.01 1.99
CA ALA A 28 -4.47 -5.61 1.36
C ALA A 28 -3.50 -6.14 2.42
N LYS A 29 -3.10 -7.41 2.28
CA LYS A 29 -2.14 -8.08 3.16
C LYS A 29 -0.95 -8.55 2.35
N GLY A 30 0.25 -8.23 2.81
CA GLY A 30 1.46 -8.58 2.10
C GLY A 30 2.70 -7.96 2.73
N LEU A 31 3.87 -8.55 2.48
CA LEU A 31 5.16 -8.02 2.96
C LEU A 31 5.18 -7.74 4.49
N GLY A 32 4.49 -8.58 5.27
CA GLY A 32 4.40 -8.45 6.73
C GLY A 32 3.45 -7.37 7.26
N VAL A 33 2.68 -6.70 6.40
CA VAL A 33 1.72 -5.65 6.81
C VAL A 33 0.30 -5.97 6.35
N SER A 34 -0.67 -5.36 7.03
CA SER A 34 -2.08 -5.36 6.66
C SER A 34 -2.56 -3.91 6.62
N ILE A 35 -2.95 -3.44 5.44
CA ILE A 35 -3.42 -2.08 5.22
C ILE A 35 -4.87 -2.11 4.74
N ARG A 36 -5.65 -1.08 5.11
CA ARG A 36 -7.08 -0.99 4.82
C ARG A 36 -7.46 0.40 4.37
N ALA A 37 -8.49 0.50 3.54
CA ALA A 37 -9.16 1.74 3.21
C ALA A 37 -10.67 1.52 3.11
N PRO A 38 -11.49 2.55 3.38
CA PRO A 38 -12.93 2.50 3.07
C PRO A 38 -13.15 2.11 1.61
N PHE A 39 -14.22 1.36 1.37
CA PHE A 39 -14.59 0.88 0.05
C PHE A 39 -16.09 1.05 -0.15
N GLU A 40 -16.47 1.88 -1.10
CA GLU A 40 -17.87 2.19 -1.39
C GLU A 40 -18.48 1.20 -2.37
N PRO A 41 -19.82 1.00 -2.39
CA PRO A 41 -20.48 0.03 -3.26
C PRO A 41 -20.20 0.20 -4.76
N ASN A 42 -19.88 1.42 -5.21
CA ASN A 42 -19.62 1.74 -6.61
C ASN A 42 -18.13 1.82 -6.96
N ASP A 43 -17.24 1.60 -5.98
CA ASP A 43 -15.80 1.61 -6.23
C ASP A 43 -15.39 0.42 -7.09
N ASN A 44 -14.39 0.64 -7.95
CA ASN A 44 -13.78 -0.46 -8.68
C ASN A 44 -12.76 -1.18 -7.78
N PRO A 45 -12.95 -2.48 -7.46
CA PRO A 45 -12.06 -3.21 -6.54
C PRO A 45 -10.59 -3.21 -6.97
N MET A 46 -10.33 -3.22 -8.28
CA MET A 46 -8.96 -3.22 -8.81
C MET A 46 -8.30 -1.86 -8.63
N ILE A 47 -9.02 -0.77 -8.91
CA ILE A 47 -8.50 0.59 -8.73
C ILE A 47 -8.27 0.88 -7.25
N ALA A 48 -9.18 0.44 -6.38
CA ALA A 48 -9.05 0.58 -4.93
C ALA A 48 -7.84 -0.20 -4.39
N ALA A 49 -7.63 -1.43 -4.87
CA ALA A 49 -6.48 -2.26 -4.51
C ALA A 49 -5.16 -1.61 -4.95
N ASP A 50 -5.07 -1.16 -6.20
CA ASP A 50 -3.87 -0.50 -6.73
C ASP A 50 -3.55 0.78 -5.97
N SER A 51 -4.57 1.59 -5.66
CA SER A 51 -4.44 2.82 -4.87
C SER A 51 -3.92 2.56 -3.46
N LEU A 52 -4.42 1.49 -2.83
CA LEU A 52 -4.02 1.10 -1.47
C LEU A 52 -2.54 0.70 -1.42
N ILE A 53 -2.07 -0.09 -2.39
CA ILE A 53 -0.65 -0.46 -2.51
C ILE A 53 0.22 0.75 -2.82
N LEU A 54 -0.20 1.60 -3.77
CA LEU A 54 0.56 2.80 -4.13
C LEU A 54 0.78 3.73 -2.93
N LYS A 55 -0.23 3.85 -2.06
CA LYS A 55 -0.11 4.64 -0.82
C LYS A 55 0.94 4.06 0.11
N GLU A 56 0.94 2.75 0.31
CA GLU A 56 1.93 2.07 1.17
C GLU A 56 3.35 2.14 0.59
N GLU A 57 3.50 2.03 -0.73
CA GLU A 57 4.80 2.16 -1.38
C GLU A 57 5.38 3.58 -1.19
N LYS A 58 4.55 4.63 -1.35
CA LYS A 58 4.95 6.01 -1.05
C LYS A 58 5.37 6.18 0.41
N ASN A 59 4.63 5.56 1.33
CA ASN A 59 4.96 5.58 2.76
C ASN A 59 6.33 4.93 3.03
N ARG A 60 6.58 3.74 2.47
CA ARG A 60 7.87 3.04 2.59
C ARG A 60 9.03 3.85 2.04
N GLN A 61 8.86 4.47 0.87
CA GLN A 61 9.87 5.35 0.28
C GLN A 61 10.16 6.56 1.16
N SER A 62 9.12 7.20 1.70
CA SER A 62 9.27 8.32 2.62
C SER A 62 10.06 7.92 3.87
N LEU A 63 9.67 6.82 4.54
CA LEU A 63 10.36 6.31 5.72
C LEU A 63 11.83 5.96 5.44
N TYR A 64 12.11 5.31 4.30
CA TYR A 64 13.46 4.97 3.89
C TYR A 64 14.33 6.21 3.67
N ASN A 65 13.78 7.24 3.02
CA ASN A 65 14.49 8.50 2.81
C ASN A 65 14.77 9.22 4.13
N SER A 66 13.80 9.28 5.05
CA SER A 66 13.99 9.84 6.39
C SER A 66 15.07 9.09 7.18
N TRP A 67 15.09 7.76 7.10
CA TRP A 67 16.12 6.93 7.74
C TRP A 67 17.52 7.20 7.16
N LYS A 68 17.66 7.30 5.84
CA LYS A 68 18.94 7.65 5.19
C LYS A 68 19.47 9.00 5.68
N LEU A 69 18.60 10.02 5.72
CA LEU A 69 18.96 11.36 6.18
C LEU A 69 19.43 11.34 7.64
N LYS A 70 18.77 10.56 8.49
CA LYS A 70 19.21 10.38 9.88
C LYS A 70 20.63 9.79 9.96
N ILE A 71 20.91 8.75 9.17
CA ILE A 71 22.24 8.11 9.16
C ILE A 71 23.32 9.04 8.60
N SER A 72 23.04 9.76 7.51
CA SER A 72 24.01 10.70 6.95
C SER A 72 24.37 11.80 7.96
N ASN A 73 23.36 12.33 8.66
CA ASN A 73 23.57 13.36 9.68
C ASN A 73 24.35 12.83 10.90
N GLN A 74 24.14 11.58 11.28
CA GLN A 74 24.93 10.94 12.33
C GLN A 74 26.41 10.80 11.95
N LYS A 75 26.71 10.46 10.70
CA LYS A 75 28.09 10.35 10.19
C LYS A 75 28.81 11.70 10.05
N LEU A 76 28.07 12.78 9.77
CA LEU A 76 28.63 14.13 9.70
C LEU A 76 28.97 14.71 11.09
N ASN A 77 28.34 14.20 12.14
CA ASN A 77 28.52 14.63 13.52
C ASN A 77 29.48 13.73 14.33
N MET A 78 30.15 12.77 13.68
CA MET A 78 31.22 11.92 14.23
C MET A 78 32.56 12.35 13.64
#